data_AF-A0A2G9YC13-F1
#
_entry.id   AF-A0A2G9YC13-F1
#
_cell.length_a   1.000
_cell.length_b   1.000
_cell.length_c   1.000
_cell.angle_alpha   90.00
_cell.angle_beta   90.00
_cell.angle_gamma   90.00
#
_symmetry.space_group_name_H-M   'P 1'
#
loop_
_entity.id
_entity.type
_entity.pdbx_description
1 polymer ?
#
loop_
_entity_poly.entity_id
_entity_poly.type
_entity_poly.pdbx_seq_one_letter_code
_entity_poly.pdbx_strand_id
1 'polypeptide(L)' 'MDNCLIFSGTANPLLGEAIARYLGKGLGKISSERFSDGEISVAIE' A
#
# COMPACT_ATOMS: atom_id res chain seq x y z
N MET A 1 -11.59 7.74 -14.89
CA MET A 1 -11.04 7.58 -13.52
C MET A 1 -9.75 6.77 -13.55
N ASP A 2 -9.06 6.82 -14.69
CA ASP A 2 -8.16 5.74 -15.12
C ASP A 2 -6.76 5.88 -14.52
N ASN A 3 -6.41 7.07 -14.04
CA ASN A 3 -5.07 7.40 -13.55
C ASN A 3 -4.91 7.41 -12.00
N CYS A 4 -5.78 6.70 -11.28
CA CYS A 4 -5.68 6.58 -9.82
C CYS A 4 -4.89 5.32 -9.42
N LEU A 5 -3.86 5.52 -8.58
CA LEU A 5 -3.09 4.48 -7.90
C LEU A 5 -3.55 4.35 -6.44
N ILE A 6 -3.61 3.12 -5.95
CA ILE A 6 -4.01 2.81 -4.59
C ILE A 6 -2.85 2.09 -3.92
N PHE A 7 -2.46 2.56 -2.73
CA PHE A 7 -1.44 1.94 -1.91
C PHE A 7 -2.03 1.63 -0.54
N SER A 8 -1.52 0.59 0.14
CA SER A 8 -1.96 0.23 1.50
C SER A 8 -0.75 0.09 2.40
N GLY A 9 -0.82 0.72 3.58
CA GLY A 9 0.13 0.48 4.66
C GLY A 9 -0.14 -0.84 5.40
N THR A 10 0.61 -1.06 6.49
CA THR A 10 0.61 -2.30 7.27
C THR A 10 -0.52 -2.43 8.29
N ALA A 11 -1.27 -1.35 8.55
CA ALA A 11 -2.32 -1.36 9.57
C ALA A 11 -3.47 -2.35 9.25
N ASN A 12 -3.85 -2.46 7.97
CA ASN A 12 -4.85 -3.44 7.52
C ASN A 12 -4.72 -3.72 6.00
N PRO A 13 -3.75 -4.54 5.59
CA PRO A 13 -3.49 -4.80 4.16
C PRO A 13 -4.67 -5.49 3.45
N LEU A 14 -5.43 -6.33 4.17
CA LEU A 14 -6.58 -7.05 3.60
C LEU A 14 -7.72 -6.11 3.22
N LEU A 15 -7.97 -5.08 4.01
CA LEU A 15 -8.98 -4.06 3.71
C LEU A 15 -8.54 -3.21 2.50
N GLY A 16 -7.28 -2.79 2.46
CA GLY A 16 -6.74 -2.04 1.33
C GLY A 16 -6.87 -2.80 0.00
N GLU A 17 -6.53 -4.09 0.02
CA GLU A 17 -6.68 -4.99 -1.14
C GLU A 17 -8.16 -5.17 -1.53
N ALA A 18 -9.08 -5.29 -0.57
CA ALA A 18 -10.51 -5.39 -0.86
C ALA A 18 -11.06 -4.14 -1.56
N ILE A 19 -10.64 -2.95 -1.13
CA ILE A 19 -11.04 -1.67 -1.74
C ILE A 19 -10.46 -1.56 -3.16
N ALA A 20 -9.17 -1.89 -3.34
CA ALA A 20 -8.54 -1.85 -4.66
C ALA A 20 -9.27 -2.76 -5.66
N ARG A 21 -9.56 -4.00 -5.25
CA ARG A 21 -10.32 -4.97 -6.06
C ARG A 21 -11.74 -4.51 -6.37
N TYR A 22 -12.45 -3.92 -5.40
CA TYR A 22 -13.78 -3.36 -5.62
C TYR A 22 -13.77 -2.27 -6.71
N LEU A 23 -12.68 -1.50 -6.79
CA LEU A 23 -12.46 -0.47 -7.81
C LEU A 23 -11.84 -1.01 -9.11
N GLY A 24 -11.69 -2.33 -9.26
CA GLY A 24 -11.11 -2.98 -10.44
C GLY A 24 -9.61 -2.74 -10.61
N LYS A 25 -8.88 -2.49 -9.51
CA LYS A 25 -7.45 -2.18 -9.49
C LYS A 25 -6.68 -3.15 -8.57
N GLY A 26 -5.37 -3.22 -8.76
CA GLY A 26 -4.45 -3.80 -7.79
C GLY A 26 -3.83 -2.73 -6.91
N LEU A 27 -3.27 -3.13 -5.76
CA LEU A 27 -2.40 -2.25 -4.99
C LEU A 27 -1.09 -1.99 -5.75
N GLY A 28 -0.64 -0.74 -5.71
CA GLY A 28 0.70 -0.38 -6.16
C GLY A 28 1.77 -0.98 -5.25
N LYS A 29 2.96 -1.22 -5.81
CA LYS A 29 4.08 -1.77 -5.06
C LYS A 29 4.70 -0.70 -4.16
N ILE A 30 4.88 -1.05 -2.89
CA ILE A 30 5.63 -0.25 -1.92
C ILE A 30 6.53 -1.17 -1.12
N SER A 31 7.72 -0.69 -0.77
CA SER A 31 8.47 -1.23 0.35
C SER A 31 8.09 -0.43 1.60
N SER A 32 7.80 -1.14 2.69
CA SER A 32 7.61 -0.53 3.99
C SER A 32 8.41 -1.32 5.01
N GLU A 33 9.48 -0.72 5.51
CA GLU A 33 10.41 -1.35 6.44
C GLU A 33 10.46 -0.54 7.75
N ARG A 34 10.76 -1.23 8.84
CA ARG A 34 10.98 -0.60 10.14
C ARG A 34 12.42 -0.82 10.55
N PHE A 35 13.14 0.27 10.79
CA PHE A 35 14.50 0.22 11.30
C PHE A 35 14.51 -0.22 12.77
N SER A 36 15.68 -0.66 13.25
CA SER A 36 15.82 -1.16 14.62
C SER A 36 15.58 -0.10 15.70
N ASP A 37 15.71 1.19 15.36
CA ASP A 37 15.38 2.34 16.22
C ASP A 37 13.88 2.70 16.21
N GLY A 38 13.07 2.01 15.39
CA GLY A 38 11.63 2.18 15.31
C GLY A 38 11.16 3.13 14.20
N GLU A 39 12.07 3.82 13.52
CA GLU A 39 11.75 4.64 12.34
C GLU A 39 11.17 3.78 11.22
N ILE A 40 10.31 4.38 10.39
CA ILE A 40 9.64 3.69 9.27
C ILE A 40 10.16 4.27 7.96
N SER A 41 10.74 3.42 7.13
CA SER A 41 11.12 3.74 5.75
C SER A 41 10.03 3.26 4.80
N VAL A 42 9.64 4.13 3.87
CA VAL A 42 8.65 3.82 2.84
C VAL A 42 9.18 4.28 1.48
N ALA A 43 9.17 3.38 0.49
CA ALA A 43 9.49 3.71 -0.89
C ALA A 43 8.42 3.15 -1.85
N ILE A 44 8.12 3.90 -2.90
CA ILE A 44 7.22 3.49 -3.99
C ILE A 44 8.08 2.93 -5.13
N GLU A 45 7.65 1.81 -5.72
CA GLU A 45 8.32 1.16 -6.87
C GLU A 45 7.61 1.42 -8.21
#